data_AF-A0A1I3SVW0-F1
#
_entry.id   AF-A0A1I3SVW0-F1
#
_cell.length_a   1.000
_cell.length_b   1.000
_cell.length_c   1.000
_cell.angle_alpha   90.00
_cell.angle_beta   90.00
_cell.angle_gamma   90.00
#
_symmetry.space_group_name_H-M   'P 1'
#
loop_
_entity.id
_entity.type
_entity.pdbx_description
1 polymer ?
#
loop_
_entity_poly.entity_id
_entity_poly.type
_entity_poly.pdbx_seq_one_letter_code
_entity_poly.pdbx_strand_id
1 'polypeptide(L)'
;METQAIEHSVSSSRLHMMKKGMFAGFPIMLGYLPIALTYGVLASRTGMSNLELTLMSVLVFAGAAQFLAVGMVATGTGIIEIIIATFVLNFRHFVMSLSFVNRLKKLL
;
A
#
# COMPACT_ATOMS: atom_id res chain seq x y z
N MET A 1 24.80 -36.20 -14.46
CA MET A 1 24.23 -36.57 -13.14
C MET A 1 24.36 -35.42 -12.13
N GLU A 2 25.41 -34.59 -12.16
CA GLU A 2 25.53 -33.39 -11.28
C GLU A 2 24.51 -32.26 -11.56
N THR A 3 24.09 -32.06 -12.82
CA THR A 3 23.13 -31.00 -13.19
C THR A 3 21.73 -31.18 -12.57
N GLN A 4 21.30 -32.43 -12.35
CA GLN A 4 20.00 -32.74 -11.75
C GLN A 4 19.99 -32.58 -10.21
N ALA A 5 21.14 -32.69 -9.55
CA ALA A 5 21.26 -32.48 -8.10
C ALA A 5 21.23 -30.99 -7.72
N ILE A 6 21.74 -30.12 -8.60
CA ILE A 6 21.78 -28.67 -8.37
C ILE A 6 20.37 -28.06 -8.53
N GLU A 7 19.59 -28.45 -9.54
CA GLU A 7 18.20 -27.96 -9.72
C GLU A 7 17.28 -28.30 -8.53
N HIS A 8 17.42 -29.49 -7.96
CA HIS A 8 16.59 -29.94 -6.84
C HIS A 8 16.94 -29.20 -5.51
N SER A 9 18.20 -28.82 -5.31
CA SER A 9 18.65 -28.03 -4.15
C SER A 9 18.19 -26.56 -4.20
N VAL A 10 18.15 -25.98 -5.41
CA VAL A 10 17.70 -24.59 -5.62
C VAL A 10 16.17 -24.49 -5.58
N SER A 11 15.45 -25.46 -6.14
CA SER A 11 13.98 -25.49 -6.13
C SER A 11 13.41 -25.66 -4.71
N SER A 12 13.99 -26.57 -3.92
CA SER A 12 13.64 -26.74 -2.50
C SER A 12 13.92 -25.48 -1.67
N SER A 13 15.01 -24.77 -1.95
CA SER A 13 15.35 -23.50 -1.31
C SER A 13 14.37 -22.37 -1.66
N ARG A 14 13.92 -22.27 -2.92
CA ARG A 14 12.93 -21.25 -3.34
C ARG A 14 11.56 -21.47 -2.70
N LEU A 15 11.06 -22.71 -2.73
CA LEU A 15 9.77 -23.03 -2.13
C LEU A 15 9.78 -22.78 -0.61
N HIS A 16 10.90 -23.11 0.03
CA HIS A 16 11.12 -22.83 1.46
C HIS A 16 11.14 -21.32 1.75
N MET A 17 11.83 -20.51 0.93
CA MET A 17 11.84 -19.05 1.08
C MET A 17 10.47 -18.41 0.82
N MET A 18 9.72 -18.88 -0.19
CA MET A 18 8.34 -18.41 -0.45
C MET A 18 7.42 -18.75 0.72
N LYS A 19 7.49 -19.98 1.23
CA LYS A 19 6.72 -20.40 2.41
C LYS A 19 7.08 -19.53 3.61
N LYS A 20 8.37 -19.32 3.89
CA LYS A 20 8.84 -18.45 4.97
C LYS A 20 8.35 -17.01 4.81
N GLY A 21 8.39 -16.47 3.60
CA GLY A 21 7.86 -15.14 3.27
C GLY A 21 6.35 -15.03 3.48
N MET A 22 5.57 -16.03 3.06
CA MET A 22 4.12 -16.08 3.32
C MET A 22 3.81 -16.11 4.81
N PHE A 23 4.49 -16.97 5.59
CA PHE A 23 4.29 -17.04 7.03
C PHE A 23 4.74 -15.75 7.74
N ALA A 24 5.80 -15.10 7.27
CA ALA A 24 6.24 -13.80 7.80
C ALA A 24 5.28 -12.65 7.45
N GLY A 25 4.64 -12.70 6.27
CA GLY A 25 3.68 -11.69 5.81
C GLY A 25 2.27 -11.87 6.36
N PHE A 26 1.89 -13.07 6.78
CA PHE A 26 0.54 -13.36 7.28
C PHE A 26 0.10 -12.47 8.47
N PRO A 27 0.92 -12.24 9.50
CA PRO A 27 0.58 -11.30 10.58
C PRO A 27 0.37 -9.86 10.08
N ILE A 28 1.12 -9.44 9.06
CA ILE A 28 1.01 -8.10 8.46
C ILE A 28 -0.35 -7.96 7.77
N MET A 29 -0.76 -8.97 6.99
CA MET A 29 -2.07 -9.03 6.35
C MET A 29 -3.22 -8.95 7.36
N LEU A 30 -3.13 -9.69 8.47
CA LEU A 30 -4.13 -9.60 9.54
C LEU A 30 -4.21 -8.18 10.15
N GLY A 31 -3.08 -7.48 10.25
CA GLY A 31 -3.04 -6.08 10.69
C GLY A 31 -3.79 -5.11 9.78
N TYR A 32 -3.97 -5.44 8.49
CA TYR A 32 -4.75 -4.62 7.56
C TYR A 32 -6.27 -4.84 7.66
N LEU A 33 -6.73 -5.93 8.27
CA LEU A 33 -8.16 -6.26 8.35
C LEU A 33 -8.99 -5.16 9.05
N PRO A 34 -8.58 -4.66 10.24
CA PRO A 34 -9.32 -3.59 10.93
C PRO A 34 -9.33 -2.29 10.12
N ILE A 35 -8.24 -1.99 9.42
CA ILE A 35 -8.10 -0.81 8.58
C ILE A 35 -9.09 -0.90 7.40
N ALA A 36 -9.13 -2.03 6.69
CA ALA A 36 -10.05 -2.24 5.58
C ALA A 36 -11.52 -2.12 6.02
N LEU A 37 -11.87 -2.69 7.18
CA LEU A 37 -13.22 -2.57 7.75
C LEU A 37 -13.56 -1.12 8.08
N THR A 38 -12.63 -0.39 8.70
CA THR A 38 -12.84 1.02 9.05
C THR A 38 -13.07 1.87 7.80
N TYR A 39 -12.31 1.63 6.73
CA TYR A 39 -12.49 2.31 5.45
C TYR A 39 -13.88 2.01 4.85
N GLY A 40 -14.28 0.73 4.82
CA GLY A 40 -15.59 0.34 4.28
C GLY A 40 -16.76 0.97 5.05
N VAL A 41 -16.68 0.98 6.39
CA VAL A 41 -17.69 1.63 7.24
C VAL A 41 -17.73 3.14 7.01
N LEU A 42 -16.56 3.80 6.96
CA LEU A 42 -16.47 5.23 6.71
C LEU A 42 -17.07 5.58 5.34
N ALA A 43 -16.68 4.86 4.30
CA ALA A 43 -17.10 5.11 2.93
C ALA A 43 -18.59 4.83 2.68
N SER A 44 -19.20 3.87 3.41
CA SER A 44 -20.65 3.64 3.34
C SER A 44 -21.50 4.84 3.79
N ARG A 45 -20.90 5.80 4.51
CA ARG A 45 -21.59 6.97 5.09
C ARG A 45 -21.49 8.21 4.21
N THR A 46 -20.70 8.19 3.13
CA THR A 46 -20.32 9.40 2.37
C THR A 46 -21.17 9.65 1.12
N GLY A 47 -22.16 8.79 0.85
CA GLY A 47 -23.00 8.89 -0.35
C GLY A 47 -22.29 8.53 -1.66
N MET A 48 -21.02 8.11 -1.60
CA MET A 48 -20.25 7.66 -2.76
C MET A 48 -20.79 6.33 -3.31
N SER A 49 -20.71 6.16 -4.62
CA SER A 49 -21.11 4.91 -5.27
C SER A 49 -20.13 3.78 -4.98
N ASN A 50 -20.62 2.53 -5.02
CA ASN A 50 -19.77 1.35 -4.87
C ASN A 50 -18.64 1.30 -5.89
N LEU A 51 -18.85 1.87 -7.08
CA LEU A 51 -17.86 1.94 -8.15
C LEU A 51 -16.72 2.90 -7.80
N GLU A 52 -17.03 4.09 -7.27
CA GLU A 52 -16.02 5.06 -6.82
C GLU A 52 -15.19 4.51 -5.65
N LEU A 53 -15.84 3.85 -4.68
CA LEU A 53 -15.17 3.17 -3.58
C LEU A 53 -14.19 2.10 -4.07
N THR A 54 -14.62 1.31 -5.05
CA THR A 54 -13.81 0.24 -5.63
C THR A 54 -12.65 0.81 -6.45
N LEU A 55 -12.89 1.85 -7.24
CA LEU A 55 -11.84 2.57 -7.97
C LEU A 55 -10.80 3.16 -7.02
N MET A 56 -11.20 3.73 -5.89
CA MET A 56 -10.26 4.20 -4.87
C MET A 56 -9.37 3.07 -4.35
N SER A 57 -9.92 1.88 -4.10
CA SER A 57 -9.15 0.71 -3.67
C SER A 57 -8.17 0.18 -4.73
N VAL A 58 -8.55 0.24 -6.01
CA VAL A 58 -7.75 -0.28 -7.12
C VAL A 58 -6.67 0.70 -7.57
N LEU A 59 -6.98 2.01 -7.58
CA LEU A 59 -6.10 3.05 -8.13
C LEU A 59 -5.21 3.70 -7.07
N VAL A 60 -5.68 3.81 -5.82
CA VAL A 60 -4.98 4.57 -4.77
C VAL A 60 -4.27 3.63 -3.81
N PHE A 61 -2.98 3.41 -4.04
CA PHE A 61 -2.11 2.60 -3.17
C PHE A 61 -1.60 3.35 -1.91
N ALA A 62 -2.36 4.35 -1.45
CA ALA A 62 -2.03 5.17 -0.29
C ALA A 62 -3.18 5.14 0.71
N GLY A 63 -3.14 4.19 1.67
CA GLY A 63 -4.24 4.00 2.63
C GLY A 63 -4.63 5.28 3.37
N ALA A 64 -3.66 6.02 3.91
CA ALA A 64 -3.93 7.30 4.58
C ALA A 64 -4.63 8.34 3.68
N ALA A 65 -4.33 8.35 2.38
CA ALA A 65 -5.00 9.24 1.43
C ALA A 65 -6.45 8.81 1.16
N GLN A 66 -6.74 7.50 1.13
CA GLN A 66 -8.10 7.00 0.97
C GLN A 66 -9.00 7.42 2.14
N PHE A 67 -8.51 7.32 3.38
CA PHE A 67 -9.25 7.80 4.55
C PHE A 67 -9.45 9.32 4.54
N LEU A 68 -8.41 10.07 4.19
CA LEU A 68 -8.51 11.53 4.09
C LEU A 68 -9.53 11.94 3.02
N ALA A 69 -9.42 11.37 1.82
CA ALA A 69 -10.31 11.69 0.71
C ALA A 69 -11.77 11.36 1.04
N VAL A 70 -12.05 10.16 1.57
CA VAL A 70 -13.41 9.78 1.97
C VAL A 70 -13.93 10.70 3.08
N GLY A 71 -13.11 11.03 4.08
CA GLY A 71 -13.49 11.97 5.14
C GLY A 71 -13.84 13.36 4.60
N MET A 72 -13.07 13.88 3.65
CA MET A 72 -13.32 15.18 3.01
C MET A 72 -14.54 15.15 2.09
N VAL A 73 -14.77 14.05 1.37
CA VAL A 73 -16.02 13.85 0.60
C VAL A 73 -17.23 13.83 1.53
N ALA A 74 -17.12 13.18 2.70
CA ALA A 74 -18.18 13.14 3.70
C ALA A 74 -18.59 14.54 4.20
N THR A 75 -17.63 15.47 4.27
CA THR A 75 -17.86 16.86 4.70
C THR A 75 -18.26 17.79 3.55
N GLY A 76 -18.43 17.28 2.33
CA GLY A 76 -18.80 18.10 1.16
C GLY A 76 -17.67 19.00 0.67
N THR A 77 -16.42 18.66 0.97
CA THR A 77 -15.23 19.43 0.58
C THR A 77 -15.00 19.37 -0.93
N GLY A 78 -14.48 20.46 -1.50
CA GLY A 78 -14.27 20.58 -2.94
C GLY A 78 -13.16 19.65 -3.45
N ILE A 79 -13.29 19.21 -4.71
CA ILE A 79 -12.35 18.29 -5.35
C ILE A 79 -10.91 18.84 -5.34
N ILE A 80 -10.74 20.15 -5.59
CA ILE A 80 -9.41 20.78 -5.62
C ILE A 80 -8.72 20.69 -4.25
N GLU A 81 -9.48 20.91 -3.17
CA GLU A 81 -8.98 20.84 -1.81
C GLU A 81 -8.54 19.42 -1.46
N ILE A 82 -9.32 18.42 -1.88
CA ILE A 82 -8.99 16.99 -1.72
C ILE A 82 -7.68 16.66 -2.45
N ILE A 83 -7.51 17.14 -3.68
CA ILE A 83 -6.29 16.93 -4.48
C ILE A 83 -5.08 17.52 -3.76
N ILE A 84 -5.17 18.78 -3.32
CA ILE A 84 -4.08 19.48 -2.62
C ILE A 84 -3.76 18.76 -1.31
N ALA A 85 -4.77 18.43 -0.50
CA ALA A 85 -4.57 17.75 0.78
C ALA A 85 -3.94 16.36 0.59
N THR A 86 -4.38 15.62 -0.42
CA THR A 86 -3.81 14.31 -0.78
C THR A 86 -2.35 14.44 -1.24
N PHE A 87 -2.04 15.45 -2.06
CA PHE A 87 -0.67 15.72 -2.51
C PHE A 87 0.25 16.05 -1.32
N VAL A 88 -0.19 16.95 -0.44
CA VAL A 88 0.56 17.36 0.75
C VAL A 88 0.75 16.17 1.70
N LEU A 89 -0.28 15.36 1.94
CA LEU A 89 -0.18 14.16 2.79
C LEU A 89 0.86 13.17 2.24
N ASN A 90 0.92 13.01 0.91
CA ASN A 90 1.87 12.11 0.25
C ASN A 90 3.27 12.72 0.05
N PHE A 91 3.51 13.96 0.48
CA PHE A 91 4.81 14.61 0.36
C PHE A 91 5.93 13.85 1.09
N ARG A 92 5.58 12.95 2.02
CA ARG A 92 6.51 11.97 2.63
C ARG A 92 7.34 11.20 1.60
N HIS A 93 6.81 10.94 0.40
CA HIS A 93 7.54 10.24 -0.66
C HIS A 93 8.68 11.08 -1.24
N PHE A 94 8.53 12.39 -1.33
CA PHE A 94 9.62 13.30 -1.69
C PHE A 94 10.69 13.31 -0.61
N VAL A 95 10.29 13.44 0.66
CA VAL A 95 11.24 13.45 1.79
C VAL A 95 12.03 12.14 1.88
N MET A 96 11.36 10.99 1.75
CA MET A 96 12.02 9.68 1.72
C MET A 96 13.01 9.57 0.55
N SER A 97 12.64 10.07 -0.65
CA SER A 97 13.52 10.07 -1.82
C SER A 97 14.76 10.95 -1.63
N LEU A 98 14.58 12.16 -1.07
CA LEU A 98 15.67 13.08 -0.77
C LEU A 98 16.61 12.53 0.32
N SER A 99 16.07 11.85 1.34
CA SER A 99 16.89 11.20 2.36
C SER A 99 17.81 10.12 1.80
N PHE A 100 17.42 9.48 0.69
CA PHE A 100 18.19 8.42 0.05
C PHE A 100 19.32 8.97 -0.85
N VAL A 101 19.15 10.17 -1.41
CA VAL A 101 20.14 10.83 -2.29
C VAL A 101 21.53 10.93 -1.65
N ASN A 102 21.62 11.25 -0.35
CA ASN A 102 22.90 11.37 0.34
C ASN A 102 23.64 10.03 0.47
N ARG A 103 22.89 8.91 0.50
CA ARG A 103 23.46 7.56 0.57
C ARG A 103 23.86 7.07 -0.83
N LEU A 104 23.12 7.47 -1.85
CA LEU A 104 23.39 7.16 -3.26
C LEU A 104 24.66 7.88 -3.77
N LYS A 105 24.85 9.14 -3.37
CA LYS A 105 26.10 9.91 -3.63
C LYS A 105 27.37 9.33 -2.99
N LYS A 106 27.24 8.42 -2.02
CA LYS A 106 28.38 7.79 -1.34
C LYS A 106 28.85 6.52 -2.06
N LEU A 107 28.06 6.01 -3.00
CA LEU A 107 28.30 4.78 -3.77
C LEU A 107 28.74 5.06 -5.22
N LEU A 108 28.48 6.27 -5.73
CA LEU A 108 29.01 6.81 -6.98
C LEU A 108 30.30 7.59 -6.71
#